data_AF-A0AAD2JYM0-F1
#
_entry.id   AF-A0AAD2JYM0-F1
#
_cell.length_a   1.000
_cell.length_b   1.000
_cell.length_c   1.000
_cell.angle_alpha   90.00
_cell.angle_beta   90.00
_cell.angle_gamma   90.00
#
_symmetry.space_group_name_H-M   'P 1'
#
loop_
_entity.id
_entity.type
_entity.pdbx_description
1 polymer ?
#
loop_
_entity_poly.entity_id
_entity_poly.type
_entity_poly.pdbx_seq_one_letter_code
_entity_poly.pdbx_strand_id
1 'polypeptide(L)'
;MELDTKTPLLAVPADARQDAVLRRSRERGGFVKAVAVAALFFWLGLRYREFVTDGVSRALVAVHDEPEPAAPWPIPEEYTADCVDWTGIGASPAGDELPLSAEAGLELPVSAESLFVLSRAVEHHELFASGHVKFVQSGNADAIKVDATAYFYHEEYLAHSKMCLLTSGQGESGVGLFTNWASKPDHRRHRHARVRLDVTLTVPAVQGLPLERLWTDLTAFEQKFGDLSAIAFDSLYIKGAVGAISAEALQANVAHVTTNVGSIELARLSATSANVTTSAGQVTGLFSASESLGLVTSTGSIVAQIELSDDAADGPAQLVLHTSAGSIDSTVTLSSTKADAAFNVTAETSTGKLTLAVPSAPLDSTITIDARNGFGAARVSLPPTFEGSLRAKTSFGSTSVNVAEKVEDPSGQGRKRQVSISTKRSSVEGSVGWSTEGLSRGSVNVETNVAGVTLDI
;
A
#
# COMPACT_ATOMS: atom_id res chain seq x y z
N MET A 1 -28.04 71.98 -52.20
CA MET A 1 -26.71 71.37 -52.41
C MET A 1 -26.37 70.67 -51.10
N GLU A 2 -26.22 69.35 -51.19
CA GLU A 2 -25.42 68.46 -50.33
C GLU A 2 -25.74 68.18 -48.84
N LEU A 3 -25.94 66.86 -48.61
CA LEU A 3 -25.54 65.96 -47.50
C LEU A 3 -26.15 66.24 -46.12
N ASP A 4 -27.10 65.46 -45.60
CA ASP A 4 -27.11 64.01 -45.27
C ASP A 4 -26.10 63.59 -44.19
N THR A 5 -26.62 63.23 -43.01
CA THR A 5 -26.23 62.07 -42.19
C THR A 5 -27.07 62.04 -40.90
N LYS A 6 -28.19 61.29 -40.94
CA LYS A 6 -28.90 60.85 -39.74
C LYS A 6 -28.24 59.58 -39.20
N THR A 7 -27.71 59.65 -37.98
CA THR A 7 -27.31 58.46 -37.21
C THR A 7 -28.37 58.19 -36.15
N PRO A 8 -29.02 57.01 -36.10
CA PRO A 8 -29.96 56.67 -35.03
C PRO A 8 -29.20 56.22 -33.78
N LEU A 9 -29.43 56.90 -32.66
CA LEU A 9 -29.01 56.47 -31.33
C LEU A 9 -29.82 55.22 -30.93
N LEU A 10 -29.18 54.06 -30.99
CA LEU A 10 -29.67 52.81 -30.42
C LEU A 10 -29.71 52.93 -28.89
N ALA A 11 -30.92 52.99 -28.33
CA ALA A 11 -31.15 52.90 -26.90
C ALA A 11 -30.75 51.51 -26.39
N VAL A 12 -29.74 51.46 -25.51
CA VAL A 12 -29.34 50.24 -24.81
C VAL A 12 -30.40 49.91 -23.76
N PRO A 13 -30.98 48.69 -23.76
CA PRO A 13 -31.98 48.30 -22.78
C PRO A 13 -31.36 48.25 -21.37
N ALA A 14 -32.05 48.86 -20.41
CA ALA A 14 -31.59 49.00 -19.02
C ALA A 14 -31.42 47.65 -18.27
N ASP A 15 -31.86 46.53 -18.84
CA ASP A 15 -31.74 45.19 -18.25
C ASP A 15 -30.33 44.60 -18.32
N ALA A 16 -29.47 45.02 -19.25
CA ALA A 16 -28.15 44.43 -19.42
C ALA A 16 -27.16 44.78 -18.27
N ARG A 17 -27.46 45.80 -17.45
CA ARG A 17 -26.60 46.20 -16.31
C ARG A 17 -26.88 45.41 -15.03
N GLN A 18 -28.09 44.91 -14.80
CA GLN A 18 -28.40 44.14 -13.60
C GLN A 18 -27.87 42.70 -13.66
N ASP A 19 -27.90 42.07 -14.85
CA ASP A 19 -27.36 40.73 -15.05
C ASP A 19 -25.83 40.65 -14.90
N ALA A 20 -25.11 41.70 -15.28
CA ALA A 20 -23.65 41.76 -15.12
C ALA A 20 -23.22 41.85 -13.63
N VAL A 21 -24.04 42.47 -12.78
CA VAL A 21 -23.76 42.60 -11.33
C VAL A 21 -24.08 41.29 -10.60
N LEU A 22 -25.16 40.60 -10.97
CA LEU A 22 -25.52 39.30 -10.40
C LEU A 22 -24.54 38.18 -10.82
N ARG A 23 -24.00 38.22 -12.06
CA ARG A 23 -22.94 37.29 -12.49
C ARG A 23 -21.64 37.45 -11.70
N ARG A 24 -21.20 38.69 -11.45
CA ARG A 24 -20.00 38.97 -10.64
C ARG A 24 -20.15 38.55 -9.17
N SER A 25 -21.36 38.59 -8.62
CA SER A 25 -21.65 38.10 -7.26
C SER A 25 -21.56 36.57 -7.17
N ARG A 26 -22.08 35.85 -8.17
CA ARG A 26 -22.05 34.38 -8.23
C ARG A 26 -20.63 33.81 -8.41
N GLU A 27 -19.79 34.46 -9.21
CA GLU A 27 -18.40 34.03 -9.44
C GLU A 27 -17.52 34.25 -8.19
N ARG A 28 -17.73 35.33 -7.42
CA ARG A 28 -17.01 35.57 -6.17
C ARG A 28 -17.39 34.57 -5.07
N GLY A 29 -18.65 34.14 -5.02
CA GLY A 29 -19.12 33.14 -4.05
C GLY A 29 -18.48 31.76 -4.24
N GLY A 30 -18.21 31.36 -5.49
CA GLY A 30 -17.53 30.10 -5.79
C GLY A 30 -16.06 30.10 -5.35
N PHE A 31 -15.36 31.21 -5.62
CA PHE A 31 -13.94 31.34 -5.26
C PHE A 31 -13.71 31.33 -3.74
N VAL A 32 -14.53 32.07 -2.97
CA VAL A 32 -14.40 32.10 -1.50
C VAL A 32 -14.66 30.72 -0.88
N LYS A 33 -15.63 29.96 -1.40
CA LYS A 33 -15.89 28.58 -0.94
C LYS A 33 -14.70 27.66 -1.22
N ALA A 34 -14.11 27.76 -2.41
CA ALA A 34 -12.94 26.96 -2.77
C ALA A 34 -11.73 27.25 -1.89
N VAL A 35 -11.46 28.53 -1.61
CA VAL A 35 -10.36 28.94 -0.71
C VAL A 35 -10.61 28.48 0.73
N ALA A 36 -11.84 28.59 1.23
CA ALA A 36 -12.18 28.12 2.57
C ALA A 36 -12.01 26.60 2.73
N VAL A 37 -12.41 25.82 1.71
CA VAL A 37 -12.22 24.37 1.67
C VAL A 37 -10.74 24.02 1.61
N ALA A 38 -9.95 24.68 0.76
CA ALA A 38 -8.50 24.47 0.69
C ALA A 38 -7.80 24.80 2.02
N ALA A 39 -8.19 25.89 2.69
CA ALA A 39 -7.64 26.27 4.00
C ALA A 39 -8.00 25.26 5.10
N LEU A 40 -9.21 24.69 5.08
CA LEU A 40 -9.63 23.64 6.00
C LEU A 40 -8.79 22.37 5.81
N PHE A 41 -8.60 21.91 4.56
CA PHE A 41 -7.77 20.75 4.27
C PHE A 41 -6.30 20.97 4.65
N PHE A 42 -5.77 22.16 4.40
CA PHE A 42 -4.43 22.53 4.84
C PHE A 42 -4.30 22.50 6.38
N TRP A 43 -5.29 23.04 7.10
CA TRP A 43 -5.32 23.00 8.56
C TRP A 43 -5.45 21.57 9.12
N LEU A 44 -6.31 20.73 8.53
CA LEU A 44 -6.44 19.32 8.89
C LEU A 44 -5.15 18.54 8.59
N GLY A 45 -4.48 18.82 7.48
CA GLY A 45 -3.17 18.23 7.15
C GLY A 45 -2.08 18.62 8.14
N LEU A 46 -2.05 19.88 8.59
CA LEU A 46 -1.14 20.33 9.67
C LEU A 46 -1.45 19.62 11.00
N ARG A 47 -2.72 19.49 11.37
CA ARG A 47 -3.14 18.77 12.58
C ARG A 47 -2.83 17.28 12.53
N TYR A 48 -2.99 16.65 11.36
CA TYR A 48 -2.63 15.26 11.17
C TYR A 48 -1.11 15.05 11.25
N ARG A 49 -0.32 15.95 10.65
CA ARG A 49 1.13 15.94 10.79
C ARG A 49 1.54 16.10 12.25
N GLU A 50 0.93 17.03 12.98
CA GLU A 50 1.12 17.17 14.43
C GLU A 50 0.76 15.88 15.16
N PHE A 51 -0.37 15.23 14.85
CA PHE A 51 -0.77 13.97 15.47
C PHE A 51 0.20 12.81 15.19
N VAL A 52 0.73 12.68 13.97
CA VAL A 52 1.72 11.66 13.64
C VAL A 52 3.06 11.95 14.34
N THR A 53 3.51 13.20 14.36
CA THR A 53 4.76 13.57 15.05
C THR A 53 4.62 13.52 16.58
N ASP A 54 3.45 13.86 17.12
CA ASP A 54 3.15 13.79 18.57
C ASP A 54 2.82 12.37 19.03
N GLY A 55 2.26 11.53 18.18
CA GLY A 55 2.05 10.11 18.48
C GLY A 55 3.39 9.39 18.66
N VAL A 56 4.36 9.70 17.79
CA VAL A 56 5.74 9.20 17.91
C VAL A 56 6.47 9.82 19.10
N SER A 57 6.24 11.10 19.43
CA SER A 57 6.94 11.77 20.53
C SER A 57 6.33 11.54 21.91
N ARG A 58 5.02 11.31 22.04
CA ARG A 58 4.35 10.96 23.31
C ARG A 58 4.50 9.49 23.67
N ALA A 59 4.77 8.61 22.69
CA ALA A 59 5.30 7.29 22.96
C ALA A 59 6.67 7.34 23.68
N LEU A 60 7.39 8.47 23.65
CA LEU A 60 8.75 8.62 24.15
C LEU A 60 8.88 9.33 25.51
N VAL A 61 7.82 9.80 26.16
CA VAL A 61 7.96 10.57 27.41
C VAL A 61 6.88 10.25 28.45
N ALA A 62 7.22 9.41 29.45
CA ALA A 62 6.68 9.57 30.81
C ALA A 62 7.53 8.86 31.90
N VAL A 63 7.36 9.40 33.12
CA VAL A 63 7.55 8.82 34.47
C VAL A 63 8.97 8.57 34.99
N HIS A 64 9.35 9.37 35.98
CA HIS A 64 10.37 9.05 36.98
C HIS A 64 9.78 8.05 37.97
N ASP A 65 10.40 6.88 38.12
CA ASP A 65 10.37 6.15 39.38
C ASP A 65 11.54 5.17 39.51
N GLU A 66 11.75 4.74 40.74
CA GLU A 66 12.86 3.93 41.25
C GLU A 66 13.11 2.62 40.48
N PRO A 67 14.33 2.02 40.57
CA PRO A 67 14.66 0.78 39.87
C PRO A 67 13.78 -0.37 40.35
N GLU A 68 12.72 -0.65 39.61
CA GLU A 68 11.90 -1.85 39.79
C GLU A 68 12.75 -3.12 39.53
N PRO A 69 12.42 -4.24 40.19
CA PRO A 69 13.02 -5.54 39.86
C PRO A 69 12.88 -5.83 38.36
N ALA A 70 13.84 -6.56 37.80
CA ALA A 70 13.84 -6.90 36.37
C ALA A 70 12.47 -7.42 35.96
N ALA A 71 11.78 -6.64 35.13
CA ALA A 71 10.44 -6.98 34.67
C ALA A 71 10.47 -8.37 34.00
N PRO A 72 9.42 -9.19 34.20
CA PRO A 72 9.31 -10.45 33.47
C PRO A 72 9.40 -10.18 31.97
N TRP A 73 9.97 -11.13 31.23
CA TRP A 73 10.02 -11.02 29.77
C TRP A 73 8.60 -10.86 29.23
N PRO A 74 8.36 -9.97 28.25
CA PRO A 74 7.03 -9.68 27.71
C PRO A 74 6.57 -10.78 26.75
N ILE A 75 6.57 -12.02 27.24
CA ILE A 75 6.12 -13.23 26.55
C ILE A 75 4.59 -13.28 26.71
N PRO A 76 3.82 -13.35 25.62
CA PRO A 76 2.36 -13.46 25.72
C PRO A 76 1.95 -14.75 26.46
N GLU A 77 0.92 -14.65 27.30
CA GLU A 77 0.48 -15.74 28.19
C GLU A 77 -0.03 -16.98 27.43
N GLU A 78 -0.42 -16.80 26.17
CA GLU A 78 -0.91 -17.87 25.29
C GLU A 78 0.20 -18.81 24.75
N TYR A 79 1.48 -18.49 24.97
CA TYR A 79 2.60 -19.29 24.46
C TYR A 79 3.42 -19.93 25.58
N THR A 80 3.86 -21.16 25.33
CA THR A 80 4.97 -21.76 26.09
C THR A 80 6.28 -21.36 25.43
N ALA A 81 7.22 -20.85 26.22
CA ALA A 81 8.50 -20.38 25.73
C ALA A 81 9.66 -21.25 26.23
N ASP A 82 10.48 -21.74 25.30
CA ASP A 82 11.78 -22.37 25.59
C ASP A 82 12.88 -21.45 25.06
N CYS A 83 13.59 -20.79 25.97
CA CYS A 83 14.52 -19.71 25.62
C CYS A 83 15.96 -20.22 25.55
N VAL A 84 16.67 -19.79 24.51
CA VAL A 84 18.09 -20.11 24.33
C VAL A 84 18.97 -18.96 24.82
N ASP A 85 20.11 -19.31 25.40
CA ASP A 85 21.12 -18.33 25.79
C ASP A 85 22.00 -17.97 24.59
N TRP A 86 22.47 -16.72 24.57
CA TRP A 86 23.45 -16.27 23.60
C TRP A 86 24.81 -16.93 23.86
N THR A 87 25.46 -17.39 22.81
CA THR A 87 26.76 -18.07 22.84
C THR A 87 27.77 -17.35 21.94
N GLY A 88 29.04 -17.78 21.97
CA GLY A 88 30.04 -17.28 21.01
C GLY A 88 30.32 -15.79 21.09
N ILE A 89 30.27 -15.20 22.30
CA ILE A 89 30.57 -13.77 22.50
C ILE A 89 31.97 -13.47 21.97
N GLY A 90 32.06 -12.59 20.98
CA GLY A 90 33.28 -12.28 20.28
C GLY A 90 33.24 -10.91 19.59
N ALA A 91 34.32 -10.59 18.89
CA ALA A 91 34.38 -9.38 18.07
C ALA A 91 33.48 -9.52 16.85
N SER A 92 32.73 -8.48 16.52
CA SER A 92 31.92 -8.43 15.30
C SER A 92 32.79 -8.45 14.04
N PRO A 93 32.22 -8.86 12.89
CA PRO A 93 32.90 -8.78 11.60
C PRO A 93 33.49 -7.38 11.33
N ALA A 94 34.63 -7.35 10.64
CA ALA A 94 35.31 -6.10 10.33
C ALA A 94 34.40 -5.17 9.51
N GLY A 95 34.12 -3.98 10.04
CA GLY A 95 33.28 -2.96 9.39
C GLY A 95 31.91 -2.77 10.01
N ASP A 96 31.49 -3.60 10.97
CA ASP A 96 30.29 -3.34 11.75
C ASP A 96 30.48 -2.17 12.74
N GLU A 97 29.41 -1.40 12.93
CA GLU A 97 29.40 -0.27 13.88
C GLU A 97 29.42 -0.74 15.35
N LEU A 98 28.93 -1.96 15.59
CA LEU A 98 28.83 -2.58 16.90
C LEU A 98 30.04 -3.52 17.08
N PRO A 99 30.84 -3.37 18.15
CA PRO A 99 32.11 -4.06 18.27
C PRO A 99 32.01 -5.53 18.69
N LEU A 100 30.91 -5.94 19.33
CA LEU A 100 30.72 -7.28 19.87
C LEU A 100 29.50 -7.96 19.23
N SER A 101 29.62 -9.27 19.04
CA SER A 101 28.53 -10.13 18.58
C SER A 101 28.42 -11.40 19.40
N ALA A 102 27.22 -11.97 19.41
CA ALA A 102 26.91 -13.28 19.99
C ALA A 102 25.90 -14.00 19.08
N GLU A 103 25.87 -15.33 19.17
CA GLU A 103 25.09 -16.20 18.30
C GLU A 103 24.13 -17.08 19.11
N ALA A 104 22.96 -17.33 18.54
CA ALA A 104 22.02 -18.31 19.06
C ALA A 104 21.34 -19.03 17.90
N GLY A 105 20.95 -20.28 18.13
CA GLY A 105 20.28 -21.11 17.13
C GLY A 105 19.16 -21.92 17.75
N LEU A 106 18.11 -22.14 16.97
CA LEU A 106 16.99 -23.01 17.34
C LEU A 106 16.42 -23.69 16.10
N GLU A 107 15.73 -24.81 16.32
CA GLU A 107 15.12 -25.61 15.27
C GLU A 107 13.61 -25.68 15.53
N LEU A 108 12.79 -25.38 14.52
CA LEU A 108 11.35 -25.57 14.58
C LEU A 108 10.95 -26.82 13.80
N PRO A 109 9.91 -27.55 14.26
CA PRO A 109 9.41 -28.71 13.53
C PRO A 109 8.79 -28.31 12.20
N VAL A 110 9.14 -29.02 11.12
CA VAL A 110 8.51 -28.86 9.79
C VAL A 110 7.05 -29.31 9.76
N SER A 111 6.60 -30.02 10.79
CA SER A 111 5.20 -30.45 10.95
C SER A 111 4.29 -29.35 11.51
N ALA A 112 4.82 -28.15 11.78
CA ALA A 112 4.00 -27.04 12.23
C ALA A 112 3.09 -26.54 11.10
N GLU A 113 1.80 -26.38 11.40
CA GLU A 113 0.81 -25.83 10.46
C GLU A 113 0.97 -24.31 10.30
N SER A 114 1.55 -23.66 11.31
CA SER A 114 1.73 -22.21 11.39
C SER A 114 3.13 -21.88 11.87
N LEU A 115 3.83 -21.06 11.09
CA LEU A 115 5.13 -20.48 11.43
C LEU A 115 4.94 -19.01 11.78
N PHE A 116 5.53 -18.58 12.90
CA PHE A 116 5.48 -17.18 13.27
C PHE A 116 6.75 -16.60 13.86
N VAL A 117 6.89 -15.27 13.73
CA VAL A 117 7.96 -14.52 14.37
C VAL A 117 7.39 -13.26 14.98
N LEU A 118 7.55 -13.09 16.29
CA LEU A 118 7.09 -11.90 17.00
C LEU A 118 8.23 -11.25 17.76
N SER A 119 8.17 -9.92 17.88
CA SER A 119 9.05 -9.15 18.76
C SER A 119 8.25 -8.42 19.82
N ARG A 120 8.71 -8.42 21.07
CA ARG A 120 8.11 -7.65 22.17
C ARG A 120 9.19 -6.98 23.01
N ALA A 121 8.91 -5.76 23.44
CA ALA A 121 9.72 -5.02 24.40
C ALA A 121 8.85 -4.62 25.60
N VAL A 122 9.46 -4.52 26.78
CA VAL A 122 8.82 -3.85 27.91
C VAL A 122 8.65 -2.36 27.57
N GLU A 123 7.58 -1.74 28.09
CA GLU A 123 7.03 -0.43 27.71
C GLU A 123 8.08 0.66 27.39
N HIS A 124 7.77 1.49 26.37
CA HIS A 124 8.57 2.63 25.86
C HIS A 124 9.93 2.33 25.20
N HIS A 125 10.33 1.06 25.09
CA HIS A 125 11.65 0.66 24.55
C HIS A 125 11.58 -0.27 23.34
N GLU A 126 10.51 -0.20 22.54
CA GLU A 126 10.35 -1.02 21.32
C GLU A 126 11.48 -0.83 20.28
N LEU A 127 12.28 0.23 20.40
CA LEU A 127 13.43 0.51 19.54
C LEU A 127 14.77 0.04 20.15
N PHE A 128 14.78 -0.60 21.32
CA PHE A 128 16.01 -1.11 21.94
C PHE A 128 16.61 -2.27 21.14
N ALA A 129 15.76 -3.18 20.67
CA ALA A 129 16.11 -4.16 19.65
C ALA A 129 15.56 -3.73 18.29
N SER A 130 16.42 -3.80 17.29
CA SER A 130 16.07 -3.63 15.87
C SER A 130 16.99 -4.50 15.04
N GLY A 131 16.75 -4.62 13.73
CA GLY A 131 17.64 -5.35 12.85
C GLY A 131 16.89 -5.96 11.69
N HIS A 132 17.33 -7.16 11.28
CA HIS A 132 16.80 -7.81 10.09
C HIS A 132 16.24 -9.17 10.44
N VAL A 133 15.05 -9.49 9.94
CA VAL A 133 14.51 -10.84 9.94
C VAL A 133 14.40 -11.31 8.50
N LYS A 134 15.11 -12.38 8.16
CA LYS A 134 15.19 -12.94 6.81
C LYS A 134 14.53 -14.31 6.79
N PHE A 135 13.69 -14.54 5.80
CA PHE A 135 13.15 -15.86 5.47
C PHE A 135 13.81 -16.32 4.18
N VAL A 136 14.51 -17.43 4.21
CA VAL A 136 15.20 -18.00 3.05
C VAL A 136 14.77 -19.45 2.87
N GLN A 137 14.60 -19.89 1.63
CA GLN A 137 14.32 -21.28 1.33
C GLN A 137 15.63 -22.00 0.95
N SER A 138 15.90 -23.16 1.56
CA SER A 138 17.13 -23.91 1.26
C SER A 138 17.00 -25.41 1.53
N GLY A 139 17.44 -26.21 0.55
CA GLY A 139 17.72 -27.63 0.69
C GLY A 139 16.54 -28.53 1.12
N ASN A 140 16.83 -29.81 1.28
CA ASN A 140 15.95 -30.74 1.99
C ASN A 140 16.46 -30.79 3.43
N ALA A 141 15.70 -30.23 4.36
CA ALA A 141 16.00 -30.27 5.79
C ALA A 141 14.78 -30.78 6.55
N ASP A 142 15.04 -31.49 7.64
CA ASP A 142 14.00 -32.09 8.50
C ASP A 142 13.46 -31.08 9.54
N ALA A 143 14.06 -29.89 9.60
CA ALA A 143 13.72 -28.82 10.52
C ALA A 143 13.79 -27.45 9.82
N ILE A 144 13.01 -26.50 10.31
CA ILE A 144 13.19 -25.09 9.98
C ILE A 144 14.30 -24.56 10.88
N LYS A 145 15.43 -24.18 10.30
CA LYS A 145 16.58 -23.71 11.06
C LYS A 145 16.48 -22.20 11.31
N VAL A 146 16.71 -21.77 12.53
CA VAL A 146 16.79 -20.36 12.88
C VAL A 146 18.17 -20.06 13.42
N ASP A 147 18.87 -19.18 12.73
CA ASP A 147 20.16 -18.66 13.14
C ASP A 147 20.01 -17.18 13.45
N ALA A 148 20.47 -16.76 14.63
CA ALA A 148 20.43 -15.37 15.06
C ALA A 148 21.81 -14.88 15.48
N THR A 149 22.14 -13.66 15.06
CA THR A 149 23.33 -12.93 15.51
C THR A 149 22.90 -11.64 16.19
N ALA A 150 23.25 -11.48 17.46
CA ALA A 150 23.08 -10.26 18.20
C ALA A 150 24.37 -9.43 18.14
N TYR A 151 24.27 -8.16 17.78
CA TYR A 151 25.37 -7.20 17.79
C TYR A 151 25.12 -6.14 18.86
N PHE A 152 26.15 -5.77 19.63
CA PHE A 152 26.02 -4.89 20.78
C PHE A 152 27.35 -4.22 21.16
N TYR A 153 27.29 -3.18 22.01
CA TYR A 153 28.48 -2.49 22.52
C TYR A 153 29.02 -3.08 23.83
N HIS A 154 28.14 -3.53 24.71
CA HIS A 154 28.47 -4.04 26.04
C HIS A 154 27.63 -5.29 26.33
N GLU A 155 28.23 -6.31 26.94
CA GLU A 155 27.55 -7.57 27.29
C GLU A 155 26.32 -7.35 28.17
N GLU A 156 26.30 -6.27 28.96
CA GLU A 156 25.13 -5.86 29.73
C GLU A 156 23.88 -5.67 28.85
N TYR A 157 24.01 -5.13 27.63
CA TYR A 157 22.86 -4.95 26.72
C TYR A 157 22.36 -6.27 26.15
N LEU A 158 23.26 -7.22 25.89
CA LEU A 158 22.91 -8.56 25.42
C LEU A 158 22.05 -9.29 26.47
N ALA A 159 22.36 -9.12 27.76
CA ALA A 159 21.61 -9.71 28.87
C ALA A 159 20.14 -9.26 28.93
N HIS A 160 19.80 -8.13 28.29
CA HIS A 160 18.43 -7.62 28.16
C HIS A 160 17.74 -8.04 26.86
N SER A 161 18.28 -9.03 26.16
CA SER A 161 17.67 -9.63 24.98
C SER A 161 17.59 -11.14 25.13
N LYS A 162 16.48 -11.74 24.68
CA LYS A 162 16.30 -13.18 24.60
C LYS A 162 15.65 -13.59 23.30
N MET A 163 16.04 -14.76 22.82
CA MET A 163 15.37 -15.47 21.74
C MET A 163 14.75 -16.74 22.32
N CYS A 164 13.49 -17.00 22.01
CA CYS A 164 12.79 -18.17 22.51
C CYS A 164 12.05 -18.89 21.39
N LEU A 165 12.05 -20.22 21.45
CA LEU A 165 11.12 -21.06 20.73
C LEU A 165 9.76 -20.92 21.41
N LEU A 166 8.75 -20.52 20.64
CA LEU A 166 7.38 -20.36 21.10
C LEU A 166 6.54 -21.49 20.52
N THR A 167 5.79 -22.17 21.38
CA THR A 167 4.81 -23.17 20.97
C THR A 167 3.45 -22.80 21.53
N SER A 168 2.42 -22.96 20.69
CA SER A 168 1.02 -22.85 21.11
C SER A 168 0.37 -24.24 21.12
N GLY A 169 -0.73 -24.39 21.85
CA GLY A 169 -1.45 -25.67 21.93
C GLY A 169 -2.12 -26.10 20.61
N GLN A 170 -2.04 -25.31 19.54
CA GLN A 170 -2.73 -25.53 18.27
C GLN A 170 -1.78 -25.89 17.11
N GLY A 171 -0.65 -26.54 17.39
CA GLY A 171 0.30 -26.94 16.34
C GLY A 171 1.06 -25.76 15.71
N GLU A 172 1.06 -24.60 16.37
CA GLU A 172 1.80 -23.43 15.92
C GLU A 172 3.18 -23.41 16.59
N SER A 173 4.19 -23.06 15.82
CA SER A 173 5.56 -22.94 16.32
C SER A 173 6.19 -21.69 15.74
N GLY A 174 6.92 -20.96 16.57
CA GLY A 174 7.47 -19.69 16.17
C GLY A 174 8.66 -19.25 17.00
N VAL A 175 9.15 -18.06 16.67
CA VAL A 175 10.30 -17.43 17.32
C VAL A 175 9.85 -16.15 17.98
N GLY A 176 10.17 -16.01 19.27
CA GLY A 176 9.98 -14.78 20.03
C GLY A 176 11.30 -14.05 20.22
N LEU A 177 11.34 -12.77 19.86
CA LEU A 177 12.44 -11.85 20.11
C LEU A 177 12.04 -10.89 21.22
N PHE A 178 12.63 -11.02 22.40
CA PHE A 178 12.20 -10.30 23.59
C PHE A 178 13.29 -9.39 24.12
N THR A 179 12.90 -8.18 24.55
CA THR A 179 13.79 -7.28 25.28
C THR A 179 13.15 -6.74 26.55
N ASN A 180 13.89 -6.72 27.66
CA ASN A 180 13.38 -6.31 28.98
C ASN A 180 14.21 -5.19 29.63
N TRP A 181 14.59 -4.19 28.83
CA TRP A 181 15.36 -3.07 29.32
C TRP A 181 14.48 -2.12 30.16
N ALA A 182 14.44 -2.32 31.47
CA ALA A 182 13.60 -1.54 32.40
C ALA A 182 14.28 -0.25 32.92
N SER A 183 15.61 -0.17 32.87
CA SER A 183 16.35 0.97 33.42
C SER A 183 16.42 2.11 32.42
N LYS A 184 16.11 3.36 32.78
CA LYS A 184 16.43 4.49 31.90
C LYS A 184 17.94 4.51 31.67
N PRO A 185 18.45 4.38 30.43
CA PRO A 185 19.88 4.45 30.22
C PRO A 185 20.37 5.82 30.71
N ASP A 186 21.54 5.86 31.36
CA ASP A 186 22.18 7.13 31.69
C ASP A 186 22.22 7.99 30.42
N HIS A 187 21.72 9.23 30.51
CA HIS A 187 21.58 10.11 29.36
C HIS A 187 22.87 10.33 28.56
N ARG A 188 24.02 10.04 29.18
CA ARG A 188 25.34 10.11 28.57
C ARG A 188 25.72 8.90 27.71
N ARG A 189 25.01 7.77 27.80
CA ARG A 189 25.36 6.49 27.12
C ARG A 189 24.34 6.00 26.08
N HIS A 190 23.26 6.74 25.84
CA HIS A 190 22.14 6.34 24.95
C HIS A 190 22.55 5.85 23.56
N ARG A 191 23.62 6.40 22.96
CA ARG A 191 24.03 5.98 21.61
C ARG A 191 24.53 4.54 21.54
N HIS A 192 24.91 3.96 22.68
CA HIS A 192 25.46 2.61 22.77
C HIS A 192 24.47 1.59 23.32
N ALA A 193 23.33 2.03 23.87
CA ALA A 193 22.32 1.18 24.47
C ALA A 193 21.34 0.63 23.42
N ARG A 194 21.85 -0.16 22.47
CA ARG A 194 21.03 -0.86 21.47
C ARG A 194 21.60 -2.24 21.17
N VAL A 195 20.71 -3.18 20.88
CA VAL A 195 21.04 -4.50 20.37
C VAL A 195 20.51 -4.60 18.95
N ARG A 196 21.38 -4.89 17.98
CA ARG A 196 20.94 -5.24 16.61
C ARG A 196 20.80 -6.75 16.52
N LEU A 197 19.64 -7.24 16.14
CA LEU A 197 19.35 -8.67 15.99
C LEU A 197 19.16 -8.98 14.50
N ASP A 198 20.05 -9.79 13.95
CA ASP A 198 19.93 -10.32 12.60
C ASP A 198 19.54 -11.79 12.68
N VAL A 199 18.31 -12.10 12.26
CA VAL A 199 17.71 -13.43 12.35
C VAL A 199 17.46 -13.97 10.95
N THR A 200 17.87 -15.21 10.69
CA THR A 200 17.61 -15.91 9.44
C THR A 200 16.86 -17.19 9.72
N LEU A 201 15.64 -17.28 9.20
CA LEU A 201 14.81 -18.49 9.19
C LEU A 201 15.01 -19.20 7.85
N THR A 202 15.61 -20.38 7.90
CA THR A 202 15.82 -21.24 6.74
C THR A 202 14.72 -22.29 6.67
N VAL A 203 13.79 -22.09 5.74
CA VAL A 203 12.66 -22.98 5.49
C VAL A 203 13.07 -24.05 4.45
N PRO A 204 12.75 -25.33 4.65
CA PRO A 204 13.06 -26.37 3.66
C PRO A 204 12.40 -26.10 2.30
N ALA A 205 13.06 -26.51 1.23
CA ALA A 205 12.56 -26.44 -0.14
C ALA A 205 11.75 -27.69 -0.53
N VAL A 206 10.87 -28.16 0.36
CA VAL A 206 10.11 -29.40 0.16
C VAL A 206 8.71 -29.08 -0.36
N GLN A 207 8.32 -29.70 -1.47
CA GLN A 207 6.95 -29.60 -1.97
C GLN A 207 5.99 -30.26 -0.99
N GLY A 208 4.86 -29.60 -0.71
CA GLY A 208 3.85 -30.12 0.20
C GLY A 208 4.24 -30.02 1.67
N LEU A 209 5.07 -29.05 2.05
CA LEU A 209 5.19 -28.66 3.45
C LEU A 209 3.79 -28.34 4.00
N PRO A 210 3.41 -28.87 5.17
CA PRO A 210 2.09 -28.62 5.79
C PRO A 210 1.96 -27.20 6.35
N LEU A 211 2.82 -26.28 5.91
CA LEU A 211 2.89 -24.93 6.41
C LEU A 211 1.81 -24.08 5.73
N GLU A 212 0.64 -24.02 6.35
CA GLU A 212 -0.53 -23.30 5.86
C GLU A 212 -0.48 -21.82 6.20
N ARG A 213 0.14 -21.45 7.34
CA ARG A 213 0.12 -20.08 7.85
C ARG A 213 1.52 -19.54 8.12
N LEU A 214 1.77 -18.32 7.65
CA LEU A 214 2.96 -17.56 8.01
C LEU A 214 2.53 -16.20 8.56
N TRP A 215 2.97 -15.87 9.77
CA TRP A 215 2.74 -14.53 10.29
C TRP A 215 3.90 -13.92 11.06
N THR A 216 4.04 -12.60 10.97
CA THR A 216 5.06 -11.85 11.68
C THR A 216 4.46 -10.64 12.38
N ASP A 217 5.02 -10.27 13.53
CA ASP A 217 4.69 -9.03 14.24
C ASP A 217 5.97 -8.41 14.79
N LEU A 218 6.63 -7.64 13.92
CA LEU A 218 8.00 -7.18 14.09
C LEU A 218 8.10 -5.66 13.96
N THR A 219 7.86 -4.95 15.07
CA THR A 219 7.75 -3.49 15.11
C THR A 219 8.96 -2.76 14.51
N ALA A 220 10.18 -3.10 14.98
CA ALA A 220 11.41 -2.36 14.69
C ALA A 220 12.37 -3.09 13.75
N PHE A 221 11.90 -4.09 13.01
CA PHE A 221 12.75 -4.93 12.16
C PHE A 221 12.43 -4.74 10.68
N GLU A 222 13.49 -4.68 9.88
CA GLU A 222 13.37 -4.90 8.44
C GLU A 222 13.10 -6.38 8.18
N GLN A 223 12.10 -6.67 7.36
CA GLN A 223 11.67 -8.02 7.06
C GLN A 223 11.99 -8.31 5.60
N LYS A 224 12.75 -9.37 5.35
CA LYS A 224 13.11 -9.83 4.00
C LYS A 224 12.63 -11.24 3.78
N PHE A 225 11.85 -11.45 2.74
CA PHE A 225 11.41 -12.75 2.31
C PHE A 225 12.12 -13.06 0.99
N GLY A 226 12.87 -14.16 0.93
CA GLY A 226 13.40 -14.67 -0.33
C GLY A 226 12.28 -15.19 -1.24
N ASP A 227 12.63 -15.98 -2.23
CA ASP A 227 11.65 -16.72 -3.00
C ASP A 227 11.02 -17.83 -2.13
N LEU A 228 9.77 -17.63 -1.72
CA LEU A 228 8.95 -18.61 -1.01
C LEU A 228 7.81 -19.13 -1.88
N SER A 229 7.89 -18.97 -3.21
CA SER A 229 6.82 -19.36 -4.14
C SER A 229 6.57 -20.87 -4.21
N ALA A 230 7.49 -21.70 -3.71
CA ALA A 230 7.28 -23.13 -3.57
C ALA A 230 6.32 -23.50 -2.42
N ILE A 231 5.96 -22.53 -1.57
CA ILE A 231 5.01 -22.70 -0.47
C ILE A 231 3.79 -21.84 -0.76
N ALA A 232 2.63 -22.47 -0.92
CA ALA A 232 1.36 -21.77 -1.06
C ALA A 232 0.69 -21.69 0.31
N PHE A 233 0.76 -20.51 0.93
CA PHE A 233 0.13 -20.30 2.24
C PHE A 233 -1.38 -20.16 2.08
N ASP A 234 -2.16 -20.68 3.02
CA ASP A 234 -3.58 -20.32 3.14
C ASP A 234 -3.71 -18.89 3.69
N SER A 235 -2.85 -18.52 4.63
CA SER A 235 -2.87 -17.18 5.21
C SER A 235 -1.47 -16.64 5.46
N LEU A 236 -1.23 -15.43 4.96
CA LEU A 236 0.00 -14.68 5.14
C LEU A 236 -0.32 -13.37 5.88
N TYR A 237 0.25 -13.18 7.07
CA TYR A 237 0.07 -11.95 7.85
C TYR A 237 1.42 -11.34 8.23
N ILE A 238 1.88 -10.35 7.48
CA ILE A 238 3.17 -9.70 7.73
C ILE A 238 2.91 -8.34 8.37
N LYS A 239 3.31 -8.16 9.62
CA LYS A 239 3.17 -6.88 10.33
C LYS A 239 4.52 -6.33 10.76
N GLY A 240 4.73 -5.06 10.48
CA GLY A 240 5.82 -4.25 11.00
C GLY A 240 5.32 -2.88 11.45
N ALA A 241 6.23 -2.01 11.87
CA ALA A 241 5.91 -0.61 12.13
C ALA A 241 6.91 0.33 11.47
N VAL A 242 8.21 0.14 11.72
CA VAL A 242 9.25 1.07 11.26
C VAL A 242 10.08 0.48 10.12
N GLY A 243 10.46 -0.79 10.23
CA GLY A 243 11.28 -1.45 9.23
C GLY A 243 10.54 -1.68 7.91
N ALA A 244 11.30 -1.67 6.82
CA ALA A 244 10.79 -2.01 5.50
C ALA A 244 10.42 -3.50 5.42
N ILE A 245 9.46 -3.81 4.56
CA ILE A 245 9.08 -5.18 4.22
C ILE A 245 9.45 -5.38 2.75
N SER A 246 10.26 -6.39 2.46
CA SER A 246 10.66 -6.73 1.09
C SER A 246 10.50 -8.22 0.83
N ALA A 247 10.06 -8.59 -0.37
CA ALA A 247 9.92 -9.99 -0.76
C ALA A 247 10.28 -10.24 -2.22
N GLU A 248 10.97 -11.35 -2.51
CA GLU A 248 11.26 -11.76 -3.89
C GLU A 248 10.04 -12.41 -4.56
N ALA A 249 9.42 -13.39 -3.89
CA ALA A 249 8.17 -14.00 -4.36
C ALA A 249 7.39 -14.63 -3.20
N LEU A 250 6.09 -14.31 -3.13
CA LEU A 250 5.15 -14.84 -2.15
C LEU A 250 3.89 -15.35 -2.83
N GLN A 251 3.33 -16.44 -2.31
CA GLN A 251 2.05 -16.99 -2.74
C GLN A 251 1.17 -17.30 -1.54
N ALA A 252 -0.06 -16.76 -1.52
CA ALA A 252 -1.00 -17.05 -0.44
C ALA A 252 -2.46 -17.02 -0.92
N ASN A 253 -3.40 -17.72 -0.29
CA ASN A 253 -4.82 -17.51 -0.56
C ASN A 253 -5.25 -16.12 -0.06
N VAL A 254 -4.98 -15.84 1.22
CA VAL A 254 -5.22 -14.52 1.84
C VAL A 254 -3.90 -13.90 2.31
N ALA A 255 -3.62 -12.67 1.87
CA ALA A 255 -2.43 -11.93 2.27
C ALA A 255 -2.76 -10.58 2.92
N HIS A 256 -2.18 -10.33 4.09
CA HIS A 256 -2.25 -9.06 4.80
C HIS A 256 -0.84 -8.58 5.12
N VAL A 257 -0.42 -7.48 4.49
CA VAL A 257 0.91 -6.89 4.70
C VAL A 257 0.73 -5.49 5.24
N THR A 258 1.18 -5.22 6.46
CA THR A 258 1.00 -3.95 7.13
C THR A 258 2.31 -3.43 7.72
N THR A 259 2.58 -2.15 7.52
CA THR A 259 3.61 -1.41 8.28
C THR A 259 3.11 0.02 8.55
N ASN A 260 3.76 0.78 9.42
CA ASN A 260 3.35 2.17 9.65
C ASN A 260 4.18 3.11 8.77
N VAL A 261 5.50 2.99 8.82
CA VAL A 261 6.45 3.93 8.21
C VAL A 261 7.27 3.26 7.11
N GLY A 262 7.61 1.98 7.29
CA GLY A 262 8.45 1.24 6.34
C GLY A 262 7.85 1.18 4.94
N SER A 263 8.70 1.15 3.91
CA SER A 263 8.27 0.82 2.56
C SER A 263 7.89 -0.65 2.46
N ILE A 264 7.01 -0.97 1.52
CA ILE A 264 6.63 -2.33 1.15
C ILE A 264 7.05 -2.56 -0.29
N GLU A 265 8.03 -3.44 -0.52
CA GLU A 265 8.55 -3.80 -1.83
C GLU A 265 8.38 -5.30 -2.10
N LEU A 266 7.32 -5.67 -2.80
CA LEU A 266 7.04 -7.07 -3.12
C LEU A 266 7.32 -7.29 -4.61
N ALA A 267 8.47 -7.89 -4.93
CA ALA A 267 8.83 -8.12 -6.32
C ALA A 267 7.77 -8.97 -7.02
N ARG A 268 7.19 -9.97 -6.34
CA ARG A 268 5.99 -10.71 -6.76
C ARG A 268 5.14 -11.13 -5.55
N LEU A 269 3.84 -10.80 -5.58
CA LEU A 269 2.83 -11.35 -4.67
C LEU A 269 1.68 -11.93 -5.50
N SER A 270 1.40 -13.22 -5.36
CA SER A 270 0.21 -13.86 -5.95
C SER A 270 -0.75 -14.26 -4.84
N ALA A 271 -1.99 -13.80 -4.92
CA ALA A 271 -3.03 -14.21 -3.97
C ALA A 271 -4.43 -14.33 -4.55
N THR A 272 -5.36 -14.91 -3.80
CA THR A 272 -6.79 -14.76 -4.11
C THR A 272 -7.25 -13.38 -3.68
N SER A 273 -6.96 -13.05 -2.42
CA SER A 273 -7.28 -11.78 -1.80
C SER A 273 -6.06 -11.22 -1.07
N ALA A 274 -5.71 -9.96 -1.34
CA ALA A 274 -4.57 -9.31 -0.71
C ALA A 274 -4.88 -7.88 -0.26
N ASN A 275 -4.43 -7.51 0.93
CA ASN A 275 -4.46 -6.13 1.43
C ASN A 275 -3.08 -5.70 1.93
N VAL A 276 -2.54 -4.66 1.31
CA VAL A 276 -1.22 -4.10 1.58
C VAL A 276 -1.38 -2.68 2.06
N THR A 277 -1.05 -2.42 3.33
CA THR A 277 -1.31 -1.14 3.99
C THR A 277 -0.05 -0.54 4.60
N THR A 278 0.19 0.75 4.37
CA THR A 278 1.24 1.50 5.09
C THR A 278 0.89 2.95 5.33
N SER A 279 1.13 3.53 6.49
CA SER A 279 0.77 4.94 6.71
C SER A 279 1.63 5.89 5.87
N ALA A 280 2.95 5.67 5.80
CA ALA A 280 3.87 6.61 5.15
C ALA A 280 4.81 6.01 4.11
N GLY A 281 4.99 4.69 4.11
CA GLY A 281 5.91 4.03 3.20
C GLY A 281 5.39 3.96 1.76
N GLN A 282 6.30 3.91 0.80
CA GLN A 282 5.95 3.56 -0.58
C GLN A 282 5.52 2.10 -0.68
N VAL A 283 4.54 1.83 -1.54
CA VAL A 283 4.16 0.47 -1.95
C VAL A 283 4.59 0.25 -3.40
N THR A 284 5.43 -0.77 -3.62
CA THR A 284 5.99 -1.12 -4.93
C THR A 284 5.95 -2.62 -5.17
N GLY A 285 5.62 -3.05 -6.40
CA GLY A 285 5.64 -4.48 -6.71
C GLY A 285 4.86 -4.93 -7.94
N LEU A 286 4.92 -6.25 -8.19
CA LEU A 286 4.02 -6.98 -9.08
C LEU A 286 3.00 -7.76 -8.22
N PHE A 287 1.72 -7.45 -8.40
CA PHE A 287 0.63 -8.05 -7.64
C PHE A 287 -0.29 -8.82 -8.57
N SER A 288 -0.60 -10.06 -8.23
CA SER A 288 -1.63 -10.86 -8.90
C SER A 288 -2.72 -11.20 -7.88
N ALA A 289 -3.98 -10.91 -8.22
CA ALA A 289 -5.14 -11.22 -7.39
C ALA A 289 -6.29 -11.79 -8.23
N SER A 290 -7.01 -12.78 -7.71
CA SER A 290 -8.16 -13.38 -8.43
C SER A 290 -9.54 -12.99 -7.89
N GLU A 291 -9.58 -12.27 -6.76
CA GLU A 291 -10.83 -11.81 -6.14
C GLU A 291 -10.70 -10.36 -5.68
N SER A 292 -9.71 -10.04 -4.84
CA SER A 292 -9.55 -8.68 -4.33
C SER A 292 -8.10 -8.26 -4.09
N LEU A 293 -7.79 -7.01 -4.42
CA LEU A 293 -6.50 -6.39 -4.10
C LEU A 293 -6.72 -4.98 -3.55
N GLY A 294 -6.23 -4.73 -2.35
CA GLY A 294 -6.16 -3.40 -1.73
C GLY A 294 -4.72 -2.96 -1.55
N LEU A 295 -4.33 -1.85 -2.18
CA LEU A 295 -3.06 -1.15 -1.91
C LEU A 295 -3.39 0.21 -1.29
N VAL A 296 -3.11 0.36 0.00
CA VAL A 296 -3.55 1.52 0.78
C VAL A 296 -2.38 2.18 1.48
N THR A 297 -2.27 3.48 1.33
CA THR A 297 -1.34 4.28 2.13
C THR A 297 -1.92 5.65 2.51
N SER A 298 -1.33 6.37 3.45
CA SER A 298 -1.76 7.75 3.77
C SER A 298 -0.90 8.76 3.02
N THR A 299 0.43 8.64 3.04
CA THR A 299 1.32 9.61 2.39
C THR A 299 2.29 9.01 1.39
N GLY A 300 2.46 7.68 1.39
CA GLY A 300 3.33 6.99 0.45
C GLY A 300 2.77 6.97 -0.97
N SER A 301 3.65 6.81 -1.95
CA SER A 301 3.25 6.54 -3.32
C SER A 301 2.94 5.05 -3.52
N ILE A 302 2.05 4.76 -4.46
CA ILE A 302 1.77 3.42 -4.96
C ILE A 302 2.32 3.34 -6.39
N VAL A 303 3.26 2.42 -6.62
CA VAL A 303 3.84 2.15 -7.94
C VAL A 303 3.75 0.66 -8.21
N ALA A 304 2.72 0.23 -8.96
CA ALA A 304 2.36 -1.19 -9.03
C ALA A 304 2.09 -1.66 -10.46
N GLN A 305 2.55 -2.87 -10.76
CA GLN A 305 2.05 -3.66 -11.88
C GLN A 305 1.08 -4.68 -11.31
N ILE A 306 -0.14 -4.73 -11.86
CA ILE A 306 -1.24 -5.48 -11.27
C ILE A 306 -1.83 -6.39 -12.34
N GLU A 307 -1.96 -7.66 -12.02
CA GLU A 307 -2.76 -8.63 -12.74
C GLU A 307 -3.99 -8.94 -11.87
N LEU A 308 -5.18 -8.63 -12.38
CA LEU A 308 -6.42 -8.91 -11.71
C LEU A 308 -7.20 -9.92 -12.57
N SER A 309 -7.39 -11.13 -12.05
CA SER A 309 -8.20 -12.15 -12.70
C SER A 309 -9.60 -12.22 -12.08
N ASP A 310 -10.63 -12.36 -12.91
CA ASP A 310 -12.00 -12.65 -12.44
C ASP A 310 -12.34 -14.12 -12.71
N ASP A 311 -11.67 -15.02 -11.99
CA ASP A 311 -11.89 -16.47 -12.08
C ASP A 311 -12.54 -17.05 -10.82
N ALA A 312 -12.61 -16.28 -9.72
CA ALA A 312 -13.26 -16.68 -8.47
C ALA A 312 -14.79 -16.74 -8.62
N ALA A 313 -15.49 -17.60 -7.87
CA ALA A 313 -16.94 -17.78 -8.05
C ALA A 313 -17.79 -16.56 -7.63
N ASP A 314 -17.25 -15.71 -6.76
CA ASP A 314 -18.04 -14.74 -6.00
C ASP A 314 -17.84 -13.30 -6.48
N GLY A 315 -18.73 -12.87 -7.38
CA GLY A 315 -18.85 -11.47 -7.79
C GLY A 315 -17.69 -10.94 -8.65
N PRO A 316 -17.65 -9.62 -8.90
CA PRO A 316 -16.62 -8.99 -9.71
C PRO A 316 -15.29 -8.91 -8.95
N ALA A 317 -14.17 -9.14 -9.63
CA ALA A 317 -12.84 -8.94 -9.06
C ALA A 317 -12.60 -7.45 -8.74
N GLN A 318 -12.04 -7.16 -7.57
CA GLN A 318 -11.97 -5.82 -7.00
C GLN A 318 -10.52 -5.33 -6.84
N LEU A 319 -10.27 -4.10 -7.27
CA LEU A 319 -9.01 -3.41 -7.05
C LEU A 319 -9.27 -2.07 -6.36
N VAL A 320 -8.59 -1.83 -5.24
CA VAL A 320 -8.61 -0.57 -4.50
C VAL A 320 -7.18 -0.04 -4.39
N LEU A 321 -6.94 1.14 -4.97
CA LEU A 321 -5.71 1.91 -4.84
C LEU A 321 -6.03 3.20 -4.10
N HIS A 322 -5.47 3.41 -2.91
CA HIS A 322 -5.77 4.59 -2.12
C HIS A 322 -4.52 5.21 -1.50
N THR A 323 -4.35 6.52 -1.66
CA THR A 323 -3.36 7.29 -0.92
C THR A 323 -3.86 8.69 -0.62
N SER A 324 -3.72 9.21 0.60
CA SER A 324 -4.16 10.59 0.84
C SER A 324 -3.27 11.61 0.13
N ALA A 325 -1.95 11.43 0.14
CA ALA A 325 -1.02 12.44 -0.37
C ALA A 325 -0.04 11.97 -1.45
N GLY A 326 0.23 10.67 -1.54
CA GLY A 326 1.17 10.13 -2.51
C GLY A 326 0.59 10.04 -3.92
N SER A 327 1.47 9.79 -4.89
CA SER A 327 1.04 9.49 -6.25
C SER A 327 0.60 8.03 -6.39
N ILE A 328 -0.34 7.79 -7.29
CA ILE A 328 -0.67 6.46 -7.81
C ILE A 328 -0.13 6.39 -9.24
N ASP A 329 0.77 5.44 -9.51
CA ASP A 329 1.27 5.12 -10.84
C ASP A 329 1.17 3.61 -11.05
N SER A 330 0.05 3.17 -11.63
CA SER A 330 -0.28 1.75 -11.71
C SER A 330 -0.69 1.32 -13.11
N THR A 331 -0.21 0.14 -13.52
CA THR A 331 -0.64 -0.56 -14.73
C THR A 331 -1.41 -1.81 -14.32
N VAL A 332 -2.61 -1.98 -14.85
CA VAL A 332 -3.56 -3.05 -14.47
C VAL A 332 -3.95 -3.86 -15.69
N THR A 333 -3.49 -5.11 -15.73
CA THR A 333 -3.92 -6.11 -16.71
C THR A 333 -5.11 -6.86 -16.13
N LEU A 334 -6.21 -6.90 -16.88
CA LEU A 334 -7.40 -7.66 -16.51
C LEU A 334 -7.41 -8.97 -17.29
N SER A 335 -7.73 -10.08 -16.63
CA SER A 335 -7.84 -11.42 -17.24
C SER A 335 -9.03 -12.19 -16.68
N SER A 336 -9.59 -13.11 -17.45
CA SER A 336 -10.63 -14.02 -16.97
C SER A 336 -10.84 -15.13 -17.99
N THR A 337 -11.23 -16.29 -17.49
CA THR A 337 -11.72 -17.43 -18.27
C THR A 337 -13.24 -17.42 -18.44
N LYS A 338 -13.95 -16.53 -17.74
CA LYS A 338 -15.40 -16.38 -17.79
C LYS A 338 -15.83 -15.52 -18.97
N ALA A 339 -17.00 -15.83 -19.53
CA ALA A 339 -17.61 -15.04 -20.59
C ALA A 339 -18.25 -13.74 -20.08
N ASP A 340 -18.67 -13.72 -18.82
CA ASP A 340 -19.35 -12.63 -18.13
C ASP A 340 -18.46 -11.95 -17.08
N ALA A 341 -17.14 -11.94 -17.33
CA ALA A 341 -16.15 -11.39 -16.43
C ALA A 341 -16.45 -9.93 -16.04
N ALA A 342 -16.30 -9.62 -14.75
CA ALA A 342 -16.60 -8.31 -14.21
C ALA A 342 -15.47 -7.80 -13.29
N PHE A 343 -15.11 -6.52 -13.45
CA PHE A 343 -14.01 -5.90 -12.74
C PHE A 343 -14.41 -4.54 -12.17
N ASN A 344 -14.07 -4.32 -10.91
CA ASN A 344 -14.27 -3.04 -10.21
C ASN A 344 -12.94 -2.46 -9.78
N VAL A 345 -12.53 -1.35 -10.41
CA VAL A 345 -11.26 -0.66 -10.13
C VAL A 345 -11.54 0.70 -9.52
N THR A 346 -11.09 0.90 -8.28
CA THR A 346 -11.16 2.18 -7.58
C THR A 346 -9.75 2.72 -7.36
N ALA A 347 -9.49 3.95 -7.78
CA ALA A 347 -8.22 4.63 -7.54
C ALA A 347 -8.45 6.03 -6.97
N GLU A 348 -7.89 6.34 -5.80
CA GLU A 348 -8.14 7.60 -5.12
C GLU A 348 -6.87 8.22 -4.55
N THR A 349 -6.64 9.51 -4.84
CA THR A 349 -5.66 10.31 -4.10
C THR A 349 -6.12 11.73 -3.83
N SER A 350 -5.74 12.34 -2.70
CA SER A 350 -6.16 13.73 -2.46
C SER A 350 -5.21 14.74 -3.08
N THR A 351 -3.88 14.55 -3.01
CA THR A 351 -2.94 15.57 -3.52
C THR A 351 -1.95 15.08 -4.56
N GLY A 352 -1.65 13.79 -4.60
CA GLY A 352 -0.67 13.26 -5.55
C GLY A 352 -1.23 13.13 -6.96
N LYS A 353 -0.36 12.86 -7.93
CA LYS A 353 -0.78 12.54 -9.30
C LYS A 353 -1.42 11.15 -9.33
N LEU A 354 -2.50 10.99 -10.09
CA LEU A 354 -3.11 9.70 -10.37
C LEU A 354 -2.85 9.34 -11.83
N THR A 355 -2.13 8.25 -12.07
CA THR A 355 -1.93 7.63 -13.39
C THR A 355 -2.35 6.17 -13.30
N LEU A 356 -3.39 5.80 -14.03
CA LEU A 356 -3.92 4.45 -14.08
C LEU A 356 -4.00 4.00 -15.54
N ALA A 357 -3.27 2.94 -15.90
CA ALA A 357 -3.30 2.38 -17.24
C ALA A 357 -3.90 0.97 -17.20
N VAL A 358 -4.89 0.71 -18.05
CA VAL A 358 -5.48 -0.62 -18.25
C VAL A 358 -5.20 -1.04 -19.70
N PRO A 359 -4.04 -1.65 -20.01
CA PRO A 359 -3.63 -1.91 -21.39
C PRO A 359 -4.45 -3.02 -22.06
N SER A 360 -4.95 -3.99 -21.29
CA SER A 360 -5.70 -5.13 -21.81
C SER A 360 -6.77 -5.60 -20.83
N ALA A 361 -7.86 -6.12 -21.40
CA ALA A 361 -8.93 -6.78 -20.67
C ALA A 361 -9.61 -7.84 -21.56
N PRO A 362 -10.28 -8.85 -21.00
CA PRO A 362 -11.00 -9.87 -21.77
C PRO A 362 -12.08 -9.24 -22.65
N LEU A 363 -12.34 -9.89 -23.79
CA LEU A 363 -13.48 -9.53 -24.62
C LEU A 363 -14.77 -9.66 -23.81
N ASP A 364 -15.71 -8.77 -24.09
CA ASP A 364 -17.04 -8.77 -23.49
C ASP A 364 -17.12 -8.61 -21.96
N SER A 365 -16.02 -8.22 -21.31
CA SER A 365 -15.98 -7.96 -19.86
C SER A 365 -16.69 -6.68 -19.45
N THR A 366 -17.28 -6.70 -18.25
CA THR A 366 -17.87 -5.53 -17.58
C THR A 366 -16.81 -4.84 -16.73
N ILE A 367 -16.36 -3.67 -17.16
CA ILE A 367 -15.30 -2.92 -16.48
C ILE A 367 -15.90 -1.65 -15.86
N THR A 368 -15.78 -1.52 -14.55
CA THR A 368 -16.13 -0.31 -13.80
C THR A 368 -14.89 0.32 -13.22
N ILE A 369 -14.60 1.57 -13.59
CA ILE A 369 -13.46 2.34 -13.07
C ILE A 369 -13.96 3.61 -12.41
N ASP A 370 -13.62 3.82 -11.14
CA ASP A 370 -13.82 5.07 -10.40
C ASP A 370 -12.46 5.63 -9.96
N ALA A 371 -12.00 6.68 -10.64
CA ALA A 371 -10.73 7.33 -10.36
C ALA A 371 -10.96 8.76 -9.84
N ARG A 372 -10.56 9.04 -8.60
CA ARG A 372 -10.80 10.33 -7.94
C ARG A 372 -9.51 10.99 -7.50
N ASN A 373 -9.42 12.30 -7.75
CA ASN A 373 -8.33 13.11 -7.27
C ASN A 373 -8.80 14.42 -6.64
N GLY A 374 -8.22 14.83 -5.52
CA GLY A 374 -8.50 16.15 -4.96
C GLY A 374 -7.83 17.25 -5.79
N PHE A 375 -6.52 17.36 -5.69
CA PHE A 375 -5.74 18.49 -6.19
C PHE A 375 -4.81 18.12 -7.34
N GLY A 376 -4.38 16.86 -7.42
CA GLY A 376 -3.47 16.38 -8.45
C GLY A 376 -4.17 16.09 -9.77
N ALA A 377 -3.37 16.00 -10.85
CA ALA A 377 -3.88 15.58 -12.15
C ALA A 377 -4.25 14.11 -12.14
N ALA A 378 -5.29 13.75 -12.88
CA ALA A 378 -5.70 12.37 -13.09
C ALA A 378 -5.59 12.00 -14.57
N ARG A 379 -4.95 10.87 -14.86
CA ARG A 379 -4.85 10.29 -16.19
C ARG A 379 -5.26 8.83 -16.13
N VAL A 380 -6.25 8.46 -16.94
CA VAL A 380 -6.72 7.08 -17.07
C VAL A 380 -6.65 6.65 -18.53
N SER A 381 -6.01 5.51 -18.79
CA SER A 381 -5.96 4.87 -20.10
C SER A 381 -6.76 3.57 -20.10
N LEU A 382 -7.66 3.43 -21.07
CA LEU A 382 -8.56 2.27 -21.19
C LEU A 382 -8.05 1.25 -22.20
N PRO A 383 -8.46 -0.03 -22.08
CA PRO A 383 -8.07 -1.06 -23.05
C PRO A 383 -8.88 -0.93 -24.34
N PRO A 384 -8.35 -1.37 -25.50
CA PRO A 384 -9.10 -1.41 -26.76
C PRO A 384 -10.41 -2.21 -26.71
N THR A 385 -10.49 -3.18 -25.78
CA THR A 385 -11.66 -4.03 -25.54
C THR A 385 -12.75 -3.35 -24.70
N PHE A 386 -12.49 -2.18 -24.12
CA PHE A 386 -13.48 -1.48 -23.31
C PHE A 386 -14.67 -1.03 -24.15
N GLU A 387 -15.87 -1.30 -23.63
CA GLU A 387 -17.13 -0.80 -24.14
C GLU A 387 -17.97 -0.29 -22.97
N GLY A 388 -18.49 0.93 -23.08
CA GLY A 388 -19.29 1.51 -22.01
C GLY A 388 -19.37 3.02 -22.03
N SER A 389 -19.85 3.55 -20.90
CA SER A 389 -20.00 4.98 -20.66
C SER A 389 -18.71 5.61 -20.12
N LEU A 390 -18.45 6.84 -20.54
CA LEU A 390 -17.28 7.62 -20.18
C LEU A 390 -17.72 8.92 -19.50
N ARG A 391 -17.14 9.22 -18.35
CA ARG A 391 -17.29 10.49 -17.67
C ARG A 391 -15.96 10.96 -17.11
N ALA A 392 -15.55 12.16 -17.49
CA ALA A 392 -14.45 12.87 -16.86
C ALA A 392 -14.88 14.27 -16.44
N LYS A 393 -14.48 14.71 -15.25
CA LYS A 393 -14.92 16.01 -14.72
C LYS A 393 -13.84 16.63 -13.84
N THR A 394 -13.76 17.96 -13.91
CA THR A 394 -12.95 18.79 -13.00
C THR A 394 -13.75 20.02 -12.57
N SER A 395 -13.46 20.60 -11.41
CA SER A 395 -14.12 21.85 -11.00
C SER A 395 -13.41 23.10 -11.54
N PHE A 396 -12.08 23.08 -11.62
CA PHE A 396 -11.28 24.25 -12.04
C PHE A 396 -10.37 23.99 -13.25
N GLY A 397 -9.94 22.74 -13.44
CA GLY A 397 -9.00 22.37 -14.49
C GLY A 397 -9.64 22.30 -15.88
N SER A 398 -8.94 21.62 -16.78
CA SER A 398 -9.46 21.23 -18.09
C SER A 398 -9.59 19.71 -18.19
N THR A 399 -10.62 19.26 -18.89
CA THR A 399 -10.76 17.86 -19.30
C THR A 399 -10.29 17.68 -20.74
N SER A 400 -9.52 16.63 -21.01
CA SER A 400 -9.12 16.23 -22.37
C SER A 400 -9.39 14.75 -22.59
N VAL A 401 -9.82 14.40 -23.80
CA VAL A 401 -9.92 13.00 -24.26
C VAL A 401 -9.01 12.84 -25.46
N ASN A 402 -8.15 11.84 -25.39
CA ASN A 402 -7.34 11.40 -26.52
C ASN A 402 -7.99 10.14 -27.07
N VAL A 403 -8.47 10.21 -28.31
CA VAL A 403 -9.07 9.08 -29.01
C VAL A 403 -8.05 8.54 -29.99
N ALA A 404 -7.69 7.27 -29.88
CA ALA A 404 -6.83 6.64 -30.87
C ALA A 404 -7.52 6.58 -32.24
N GLU A 405 -6.91 7.15 -33.29
CA GLU A 405 -7.51 7.24 -34.63
C GLU A 405 -7.73 5.88 -35.29
N LYS A 406 -6.88 4.91 -34.98
CA LYS A 406 -6.87 3.57 -35.57
C LYS A 406 -6.71 2.53 -34.48
N VAL A 407 -7.84 2.01 -34.02
CA VAL A 407 -7.89 0.85 -33.12
C VAL A 407 -8.39 -0.33 -33.93
N GLU A 408 -7.65 -1.42 -33.91
CA GLU A 408 -8.05 -2.69 -34.52
C GLU A 408 -9.19 -3.30 -33.70
N ASP A 409 -10.18 -3.90 -34.38
CA ASP A 409 -11.28 -4.58 -33.70
C ASP A 409 -10.72 -5.79 -32.93
N PRO A 410 -10.78 -5.79 -31.59
CA PRO A 410 -10.14 -6.84 -30.80
C PRO A 410 -10.80 -8.21 -30.97
N SER A 411 -12.01 -8.30 -31.54
CA SER A 411 -12.64 -9.58 -31.90
C SER A 411 -12.25 -10.07 -33.30
N GLY A 412 -11.57 -9.25 -34.11
CA GLY A 412 -11.21 -9.57 -35.49
C GLY A 412 -12.40 -9.60 -36.46
N GLN A 413 -13.59 -9.15 -36.05
CA GLN A 413 -14.81 -9.22 -36.86
C GLN A 413 -14.97 -8.04 -37.83
N GLY A 414 -14.00 -7.14 -37.88
CA GLY A 414 -14.04 -5.96 -38.75
C GLY A 414 -15.11 -4.94 -38.34
N ARG A 415 -15.51 -4.93 -37.07
CA ARG A 415 -16.44 -3.95 -36.51
C ARG A 415 -15.80 -2.56 -36.54
N LYS A 416 -16.64 -1.52 -36.63
CA LYS A 416 -16.19 -0.13 -36.50
C LYS A 416 -16.46 0.34 -35.09
N ARG A 417 -15.43 0.86 -34.43
CA ARG A 417 -15.56 1.46 -33.10
C ARG A 417 -16.47 2.68 -33.17
N GLN A 418 -17.55 2.67 -32.39
CA GLN A 418 -18.46 3.78 -32.24
C GLN A 418 -17.95 4.64 -31.09
N VAL A 419 -17.73 5.93 -31.36
CA VAL A 419 -17.24 6.89 -30.37
C VAL A 419 -18.17 8.09 -30.40
N SER A 420 -18.82 8.37 -29.27
CA SER A 420 -19.69 9.53 -29.09
C SER A 420 -19.20 10.32 -27.88
N ILE A 421 -18.61 11.49 -28.10
CA ILE A 421 -18.01 12.30 -27.04
C ILE A 421 -18.54 13.72 -27.11
N SER A 422 -19.03 14.21 -25.97
CA SER A 422 -19.37 15.60 -25.73
C SER A 422 -18.35 16.21 -24.78
N THR A 423 -17.52 17.11 -25.31
CA THR A 423 -16.48 17.79 -24.52
C THR A 423 -16.90 19.22 -24.22
N LYS A 424 -16.89 19.56 -22.93
CA LYS A 424 -16.89 20.93 -22.42
C LYS A 424 -15.56 21.17 -21.73
N ARG A 425 -15.26 22.43 -21.40
CA ARG A 425 -14.00 22.79 -20.75
C ARG A 425 -13.68 21.95 -19.50
N SER A 426 -14.67 21.71 -18.65
CA SER A 426 -14.50 21.08 -17.33
C SER A 426 -15.23 19.74 -17.19
N SER A 427 -15.77 19.21 -18.29
CA SER A 427 -16.50 17.95 -18.27
C SER A 427 -16.49 17.30 -19.65
N VAL A 428 -16.28 15.99 -19.65
CA VAL A 428 -16.43 15.10 -20.80
C VAL A 428 -17.47 14.06 -20.41
N GLU A 429 -18.42 13.85 -21.29
CA GLU A 429 -19.38 12.75 -21.19
C GLU A 429 -19.49 12.06 -22.55
N GLY A 430 -19.62 10.74 -22.57
CA GLY A 430 -19.68 10.01 -23.82
C GLY A 430 -19.84 8.50 -23.63
N SER A 431 -19.70 7.80 -24.74
CA SER A 431 -19.63 6.34 -24.76
C SER A 431 -18.74 5.86 -25.90
N VAL A 432 -18.19 4.67 -25.72
CA VAL A 432 -17.37 3.98 -26.71
C VAL A 432 -17.75 2.50 -26.73
N GLY A 433 -17.75 1.88 -27.91
CA GLY A 433 -18.01 0.45 -28.03
C GLY A 433 -17.97 -0.05 -29.46
N TRP A 434 -17.99 -1.37 -29.64
CA TRP A 434 -18.01 -2.02 -30.95
C TRP A 434 -19.41 -2.52 -31.35
N SER A 435 -20.36 -2.55 -30.41
CA SER A 435 -21.77 -2.89 -30.60
C SER A 435 -22.70 -1.91 -29.87
N THR A 436 -24.00 -1.98 -30.15
CA THR A 436 -25.02 -1.19 -29.45
C THR A 436 -25.16 -1.59 -27.99
N GLU A 437 -25.07 -2.89 -27.70
CA GLU A 437 -25.14 -3.45 -26.34
C GLU A 437 -23.90 -3.07 -25.53
N GLY A 438 -22.74 -3.04 -26.20
CA GLY A 438 -21.46 -2.68 -25.61
C GLY A 438 -21.41 -1.27 -25.01
N LEU A 439 -22.14 -0.33 -25.60
CA LEU A 439 -22.18 1.07 -25.13
C LEU A 439 -22.66 1.24 -23.69
N SER A 440 -23.35 0.24 -23.13
CA SER A 440 -23.86 0.22 -21.76
C SER A 440 -23.18 -0.80 -20.84
N ARG A 441 -22.16 -1.52 -21.32
CA ARG A 441 -21.57 -2.65 -20.59
C ARG A 441 -20.73 -2.19 -19.40
N GLY A 442 -19.76 -1.31 -19.62
CA GLY A 442 -18.90 -0.76 -18.58
C GLY A 442 -19.19 0.70 -18.22
N SER A 443 -18.48 1.19 -17.21
CA SER A 443 -18.51 2.61 -16.84
C SER A 443 -17.15 3.10 -16.35
N VAL A 444 -16.76 4.30 -16.78
CA VAL A 444 -15.53 4.95 -16.35
C VAL A 444 -15.88 6.34 -15.85
N ASN A 445 -15.58 6.60 -14.57
CA ASN A 445 -15.73 7.89 -13.93
C ASN A 445 -14.38 8.39 -13.46
N VAL A 446 -13.95 9.56 -13.95
CA VAL A 446 -12.71 10.20 -13.53
C VAL A 446 -12.99 11.63 -13.06
N GLU A 447 -12.79 11.88 -11.77
CA GLU A 447 -13.08 13.18 -11.16
C GLU A 447 -11.83 13.80 -10.54
N THR A 448 -11.63 15.09 -10.79
CA THR A 448 -10.66 15.92 -10.05
C THR A 448 -11.36 17.14 -9.45
N ASN A 449 -10.85 17.75 -8.38
CA ASN A 449 -11.34 19.08 -7.98
C ASN A 449 -10.59 20.19 -8.72
N VAL A 450 -9.26 20.16 -8.74
CA VAL A 450 -8.46 21.33 -9.17
C VAL A 450 -7.73 21.12 -10.49
N ALA A 451 -6.92 20.08 -10.62
CA ALA A 451 -6.09 19.87 -11.81
C ALA A 451 -6.88 19.32 -13.00
N GLY A 452 -6.17 19.09 -14.11
CA GLY A 452 -6.76 18.53 -15.32
C GLY A 452 -7.02 17.02 -15.21
N VAL A 453 -7.97 16.57 -16.02
CA VAL A 453 -8.26 15.14 -16.25
C VAL A 453 -7.93 14.80 -17.69
N THR A 454 -7.23 13.69 -17.89
CA THR A 454 -6.99 13.12 -19.21
C THR A 454 -7.56 11.70 -19.27
N LEU A 455 -8.40 11.44 -20.27
CA LEU A 455 -8.85 10.12 -20.65
C LEU A 455 -8.18 9.72 -21.96
N ASP A 456 -7.50 8.58 -21.98
CA ASP A 456 -6.97 7.97 -23.20
C ASP A 456 -7.84 6.76 -23.55
N ILE A 457 -8.46 6.77 -24.74
CA ILE A 457 -9.41 5.74 -25.17
C ILE A 457 -9.10 5.14 -26.54
#